data_AF-A0A447N0N3-F1
#
_entry.id   AF-A0A447N0N3-F1
#
_cell.length_a   1.000
_cell.length_b   1.000
_cell.length_c   1.000
_cell.angle_alpha   90.00
_cell.angle_beta   90.00
_cell.angle_gamma   90.00
#
_symmetry.space_group_name_H-M   'P 1'
#
loop_
_entity.id
_entity.type
_entity.pdbx_description
1 polymer ?
#
loop_
_entity_poly.entity_id
_entity_poly.type
_entity_poly.pdbx_seq_one_letter_code
_entity_poly.pdbx_strand_id
1 'polypeptide(L)'
;MRKSLFLLLPLVVTNAHAVYVDVRHEYLDDSKANYDRAYISHRFANGVGFAIEAISKSGGDDTNKAFNDLETQGNEYTISYQFKTR
;
A
#
# COMPACT_ATOMS: atom_id res chain seq x y z
N MET A 1 4.31 -10.33 44.81
CA MET A 1 4.12 -10.82 43.41
C MET A 1 3.78 -9.74 42.38
N ARG A 2 3.53 -8.47 42.73
CA ARG A 2 3.19 -7.40 41.74
C ARG A 2 4.37 -6.76 41.00
N LYS A 3 5.60 -6.83 41.53
CA LYS A 3 6.79 -6.18 40.92
C LYS A 3 7.36 -6.94 39.72
N SER A 4 7.15 -8.26 39.66
CA SER A 4 7.64 -9.12 38.57
C SER A 4 6.95 -8.87 37.23
N LEU A 5 5.75 -8.27 37.23
CA LEU A 5 5.02 -7.92 36.00
C LEU A 5 5.73 -6.81 35.20
N PHE A 6 6.47 -5.92 35.89
CA PHE A 6 7.24 -4.86 35.23
C PHE A 6 8.51 -5.36 34.55
N LEU A 7 9.02 -6.55 34.91
CA LEU A 7 10.20 -7.15 34.29
C LEU A 7 9.93 -7.68 32.87
N LEU A 8 8.66 -7.86 32.50
CA LEU A 8 8.25 -8.37 31.19
C LEU A 8 7.93 -7.26 30.18
N LEU A 9 7.93 -5.98 30.57
CA LEU A 9 7.70 -4.85 29.66
C LEU A 9 8.63 -4.80 28.42
N PRO A 10 9.95 -5.07 28.52
CA PRO A 10 10.83 -5.01 27.35
C PRO A 10 10.62 -6.17 26.35
N LEU A 11 9.83 -7.19 26.68
CA LEU A 11 9.44 -8.25 25.73
C LEU A 11 8.27 -7.84 24.83
N VAL A 12 7.62 -6.71 25.11
CA VAL A 12 6.48 -6.18 24.31
C VAL A 12 6.96 -5.13 23.30
N VAL A 13 8.27 -5.01 23.07
CA VAL A 13 8.81 -4.13 22.02
C VAL A 13 8.47 -4.74 20.67
N THR A 14 7.37 -4.29 20.07
CA THR A 14 6.99 -4.65 18.72
C THR A 14 7.99 -4.02 17.76
N ASN A 15 8.54 -4.81 16.84
CA ASN A 15 9.34 -4.27 15.75
C ASN A 15 8.44 -3.35 14.92
N ALA A 16 8.74 -2.05 14.88
CA ALA A 16 8.09 -1.10 14.00
C ALA A 16 8.53 -1.39 12.56
N HIS A 17 7.91 -2.39 11.92
CA HIS A 17 8.04 -2.61 10.50
C HIS A 17 7.25 -1.51 9.79
N ALA A 18 7.96 -0.54 9.21
CA ALA A 18 7.34 0.49 8.38
C ALA A 18 6.79 -0.17 7.10
N VAL A 19 5.51 -0.53 7.15
CA VAL A 19 4.73 -0.84 5.95
C VAL A 19 4.35 0.48 5.32
N TYR A 20 4.63 0.63 4.03
CA TYR A 20 4.29 1.81 3.27
C TYR A 20 2.91 1.61 2.65
N VAL A 21 2.04 2.60 2.81
CA VAL A 21 0.71 2.64 2.20
C VAL A 21 0.62 3.93 1.41
N ASP A 22 0.41 3.80 0.10
CA ASP A 22 0.26 4.90 -0.87
C ASP A 22 -1.15 4.85 -1.42
N VAL A 23 -1.85 5.97 -1.32
CA VAL A 23 -3.16 6.16 -1.94
C VAL A 23 -3.02 7.32 -2.91
N ARG A 24 -3.35 7.08 -4.18
CA ARG A 24 -3.23 8.07 -5.24
C ARG A 24 -4.52 8.13 -6.05
N HIS A 25 -5.03 9.34 -6.23
CA HIS A 25 -6.08 9.66 -7.18
C HIS A 25 -5.48 10.39 -8.38
N GLU A 26 -5.83 9.98 -9.60
CA GLU A 26 -5.36 10.54 -10.86
C GLU A 26 -6.55 10.80 -11.79
N TYR A 27 -6.59 11.99 -12.38
CA TYR A 27 -7.54 12.34 -13.44
C TYR A 27 -6.79 12.53 -14.75
N LEU A 28 -7.26 11.87 -15.80
CA LEU A 28 -6.67 11.96 -17.13
C LEU A 28 -7.60 12.73 -18.06
N ASP A 29 -7.18 13.91 -18.52
CA ASP A 29 -8.00 14.78 -19.39
C ASP A 29 -8.38 14.11 -20.72
N ASP A 30 -7.46 13.35 -21.33
CA ASP A 30 -7.68 12.70 -22.63
C ASP A 30 -8.80 11.64 -22.58
N SER A 31 -8.84 10.85 -21.50
CA SER A 31 -9.84 9.80 -21.31
C SER A 31 -11.02 10.26 -20.44
N LYS A 32 -10.93 11.47 -19.87
CA LYS A 32 -11.85 12.04 -18.89
C LYS A 32 -12.21 11.08 -17.75
N ALA A 33 -11.24 10.26 -17.35
CA ALA A 33 -11.44 9.19 -16.40
C ALA A 33 -10.63 9.41 -15.12
N ASN A 34 -11.18 8.90 -14.03
CA ASN A 34 -10.58 8.93 -12.71
C ASN A 34 -9.97 7.56 -12.43
N TYR A 35 -8.79 7.55 -11.81
CA TYR A 35 -8.08 6.35 -11.41
C TYR A 35 -7.68 6.48 -9.95
N ASP A 36 -8.12 5.53 -9.14
CA ASP A 36 -7.73 5.43 -7.75
C ASP A 36 -6.82 4.22 -7.59
N ARG A 37 -5.72 4.42 -6.87
CA ARG A 37 -4.72 3.39 -6.64
C ARG A 37 -4.41 3.26 -5.17
N ALA A 38 -4.51 2.04 -4.67
CA ALA A 38 -4.03 1.67 -3.35
C ALA A 38 -2.81 0.76 -3.52
N TYR A 39 -1.68 1.18 -2.96
CA TYR A 39 -0.42 0.45 -3.03
C TYR A 39 0.14 0.22 -1.62
N ILE A 40 0.40 -1.04 -1.30
CA ILE A 40 0.93 -1.46 0.01
C ILE A 40 2.25 -2.16 -0.24
N SER A 41 3.32 -1.72 0.42
CA SER A 41 4.63 -2.35 0.27
C SER A 41 5.41 -2.43 1.57
N HIS A 42 6.36 -3.38 1.59
CA HIS A 42 7.32 -3.49 2.68
C HIS A 42 8.65 -4.02 2.16
N ARG A 43 9.75 -3.51 2.73
CA ARG A 43 11.11 -4.02 2.54
C ARG A 43 11.65 -4.48 3.89
N PHE A 44 11.94 -5.76 3.99
CA PHE A 44 12.60 -6.35 5.14
C PHE A 44 14.08 -5.95 5.17
N ALA A 45 14.67 -5.93 6.37
CA ALA A 45 16.08 -5.59 6.57
C ALA A 45 17.05 -6.53 5.84
N ASN A 46 16.62 -7.76 5.55
CA ASN A 46 17.39 -8.76 4.79
C ASN A 46 17.43 -8.50 3.27
N GLY A 47 16.74 -7.46 2.79
CA GLY A 47 16.69 -7.10 1.38
C GLY A 47 15.49 -7.66 0.62
N VAL A 48 14.71 -8.61 1.15
CA VAL A 48 13.46 -9.07 0.52
C VAL A 48 12.38 -8.00 0.67
N GLY A 49 11.55 -7.82 -0.34
CA GLY A 49 10.43 -6.89 -0.28
C GLY A 49 9.29 -7.30 -1.20
N PHE A 50 8.10 -6.89 -0.82
CA PHE A 50 6.88 -7.14 -1.57
C PHE A 50 6.08 -5.85 -1.75
N ALA A 51 5.23 -5.84 -2.76
CA ALA A 51 4.20 -4.84 -2.93
C ALA A 51 2.93 -5.44 -3.53
N ILE A 52 1.81 -4.82 -3.20
CA ILE A 52 0.49 -5.12 -3.74
C ILE A 52 -0.11 -3.80 -4.20
N GLU A 53 -0.60 -3.78 -5.43
CA GLU A 53 -1.27 -2.65 -6.03
C GLU A 53 -2.67 -3.06 -6.47
N ALA A 54 -3.66 -2.23 -6.17
CA ALA A 54 -5.00 -2.32 -6.71
C ALA A 54 -5.36 -0.98 -7.35
N ILE A 55 -5.89 -1.03 -8.57
CA ILE A 55 -6.29 0.13 -9.35
C ILE A 55 -7.78 -0.01 -9.68
N SER A 56 -8.55 1.01 -9.33
CA SER A 56 -9.92 1.20 -9.77
C SER A 56 -10.03 2.38 -10.71
N LYS A 57 -10.95 2.29 -11.66
CA LYS A 57 -11.31 3.37 -12.58
C LYS A 57 -12.75 3.81 -12.29
N SER A 58 -13.03 5.10 -12.41
CA SER A 58 -14.38 5.66 -12.27
C SER A 58 -14.62 6.83 -13.22
N GLY A 59 -15.90 7.14 -13.44
CA GLY A 59 -16.38 8.19 -14.33
C GLY A 59 -17.30 7.68 -15.45
N GLY A 60 -17.27 6.37 -15.75
CA GLY A 60 -18.17 5.68 -16.69
C GLY A 60 -18.69 6.52 -17.86
N ASP A 61 -20.01 6.54 -18.03
CA ASP A 61 -20.71 7.30 -19.07
C ASP A 61 -20.93 8.78 -18.68
N ASP A 62 -20.72 9.15 -17.41
CA ASP A 62 -20.89 10.50 -16.89
C ASP A 62 -19.62 11.02 -16.20
N THR A 63 -18.71 11.51 -17.05
CA THR A 63 -17.38 11.99 -16.67
C THR A 63 -17.36 13.16 -15.67
N ASN A 64 -18.51 13.79 -15.36
CA ASN A 64 -18.61 14.83 -14.32
C ASN A 64 -18.77 14.25 -12.91
N LYS A 65 -18.92 12.93 -12.77
CA LYS A 65 -19.09 12.25 -11.48
C LYS A 65 -17.87 11.38 -11.20
N ALA A 66 -16.92 11.94 -10.44
CA ALA A 66 -15.61 11.34 -10.19
C ALA A 66 -15.63 9.92 -9.60
N PHE A 67 -16.67 9.54 -8.86
CA PHE A 67 -16.80 8.24 -8.21
C PHE A 67 -17.97 7.39 -8.74
N ASN A 68 -18.53 7.75 -9.91
CA ASN A 68 -19.57 6.95 -10.55
C ASN A 68 -18.96 5.78 -11.34
N ASP A 69 -19.72 4.69 -11.49
CA ASP A 69 -19.33 3.52 -12.28
C ASP A 69 -17.92 3.01 -11.93
N LEU A 70 -17.72 2.73 -10.64
CA LEU A 70 -16.45 2.20 -10.13
C LEU A 70 -16.21 0.79 -10.68
N GLU A 71 -15.14 0.65 -11.44
CA GLU A 71 -14.70 -0.59 -12.05
C GLU A 71 -13.30 -0.96 -11.57
N THR A 72 -13.05 -2.25 -11.37
CA THR A 72 -11.70 -2.74 -11.09
C THR A 72 -10.91 -2.74 -12.40
N GLN A 73 -9.82 -1.98 -12.45
CA GLN A 73 -8.99 -1.88 -13.64
C GLN A 73 -7.89 -2.95 -13.63
N GLY A 74 -7.21 -3.12 -12.49
CA GLY A 74 -6.09 -4.03 -12.41
C GLY A 74 -5.59 -4.24 -10.99
N ASN A 75 -4.86 -5.34 -10.81
CA ASN A 75 -4.12 -5.63 -9.60
C ASN A 75 -2.71 -6.10 -9.98
N GLU A 76 -1.70 -5.62 -9.27
CA GLU A 76 -0.32 -6.04 -9.46
C GLU A 76 0.28 -6.55 -8.15
N TYR A 77 1.07 -7.61 -8.24
CA TYR A 77 1.81 -8.19 -7.11
C TYR A 77 3.29 -8.23 -7.45
N THR A 78 4.10 -7.52 -6.67
CA THR A 78 5.54 -7.44 -6.88
C THR A 78 6.27 -8.16 -5.76
N ILE A 79 7.26 -8.97 -6.11
CA ILE A 79 8.27 -9.50 -5.18
C ILE A 79 9.66 -9.14 -5.71
N SER A 80 10.57 -8.76 -4.80
CA SER A 80 11.90 -8.28 -5.19
C SER A 80 12.94 -8.51 -4.10
N TYR A 81 14.22 -8.54 -4.49
CA TYR A 81 15.35 -8.62 -3.58
C TYR A 81 16.35 -7.48 -3.85
N GLN A 82 16.74 -6.75 -2.81
CA GLN A 82 17.72 -5.67 -2.89
C GLN A 82 19.07 -6.17 -2.35
N PHE A 83 19.97 -6.49 -3.27
CA PHE A 83 21.35 -6.83 -2.93
C PHE A 83 22.17 -5.55 -2.69
N LYS A 84 22.93 -5.51 -1.59
CA LYS A 84 23.83 -4.39 -1.27
C LYS A 84 25.26 -4.78 -1.65
N THR A 85 25.86 -4.01 -2.54
CA THR A 85 27.23 -4.24 -3.05
C THR A 85 28.31 -3.44 -2.30
N ARG A 86 27.91 -2.54 -1.39
CA ARG A 86 28.78 -1.69 -0.58
C ARG A 86 28.25 -1.64 0.85
#